data_AF-A0A2M7WYC8-F1
#
_entry.id   AF-A0A2M7WYC8-F1
#
_cell.length_a   1.000
_cell.length_b   1.000
_cell.length_c   1.000
_cell.angle_alpha   90.00
_cell.angle_beta   90.00
_cell.angle_gamma   90.00
#
_symmetry.space_group_name_H-M   'P 1'
#
loop_
_entity.id
_entity.type
_entity.pdbx_description
1 polymer ?
#
loop_
_entity_poly.entity_id
_entity_poly.type
_entity_poly.pdbx_seq_one_letter_code
_entity_poly.pdbx_strand_id
1 'polypeptide(L)'
;MVTTWTKYQGYSDYIGKDLTLAREVWVTTAPELENFCQDLEYTQEDTIFRLEQVLGLPPQNGKTLFVKMWVSPDDLFRPCPDPEINDSECEITYPESAYSVVGEDYKIWFEHQQSISYGVDGYLWTRLGYTYDWGGTTSGIGLSEFVIKPGATVEIEEISSTQMFITSHCGSAAR
;
A
#
# COMPACT_ATOMS: atom_id res chain seq x y z
N MET A 1 -8.93 -8.22 2.34
CA MET A 1 -8.56 -7.97 0.93
C MET A 1 -7.72 -6.72 0.85
N VAL A 2 -6.63 -6.77 0.10
CA VAL A 2 -5.66 -5.67 -0.06
C VAL A 2 -5.39 -5.43 -1.55
N THR A 3 -4.77 -4.31 -1.89
CA THR A 3 -4.43 -3.96 -3.28
C THR A 3 -3.04 -3.36 -3.38
N THR A 4 -2.36 -3.64 -4.49
CA THR A 4 -1.10 -2.98 -4.87
C THR A 4 -1.23 -2.36 -6.25
N TRP A 5 -0.55 -1.23 -6.45
CA TRP A 5 -0.42 -0.59 -7.76
C TRP A 5 0.97 -0.84 -8.34
N THR A 6 1.04 -1.46 -9.52
CA THR A 6 2.29 -1.98 -10.07
C THR A 6 2.36 -1.86 -11.59
N LYS A 7 3.58 -2.03 -12.12
CA LYS A 7 3.86 -2.25 -13.55
C LYS A 7 4.24 -3.70 -13.86
N TYR A 8 4.41 -4.52 -12.82
CA TYR A 8 4.80 -5.92 -12.95
C TYR A 8 3.65 -6.77 -13.49
N GLN A 9 3.85 -7.40 -14.63
CA GLN A 9 2.83 -8.19 -15.33
C GLN A 9 2.72 -9.64 -14.84
N GLY A 10 3.62 -10.09 -13.95
CA GLY A 10 3.66 -11.50 -13.55
C GLY A 10 2.48 -11.98 -12.70
N TYR A 11 1.58 -11.08 -12.28
CA TYR A 11 0.32 -11.44 -11.62
C TYR A 11 -0.75 -11.90 -12.62
N SER A 12 -0.66 -11.51 -13.89
CA SER A 12 -1.74 -11.66 -14.88
C SER A 12 -2.17 -13.11 -15.12
N ASP A 13 -1.27 -14.08 -14.95
CA ASP A 13 -1.56 -15.51 -15.15
C ASP A 13 -2.26 -16.18 -13.94
N TYR A 14 -2.44 -15.44 -12.85
CA TYR A 14 -2.89 -15.95 -11.55
C TYR A 14 -4.28 -15.50 -11.11
N ILE A 15 -5.05 -14.79 -11.96
CA ILE A 15 -6.44 -14.43 -11.63
C ILE A 15 -7.24 -15.69 -11.24
N GLY A 16 -7.87 -15.66 -10.07
CA GLY A 16 -8.60 -16.78 -9.46
C GLY A 16 -7.72 -17.94 -9.00
N LYS A 17 -6.43 -17.71 -8.77
CA LYS A 17 -5.45 -18.73 -8.33
C LYS A 17 -4.60 -18.22 -7.19
N ASP A 18 -4.06 -19.18 -6.45
CA ASP A 18 -3.02 -18.96 -5.45
C ASP A 18 -1.67 -18.64 -6.10
N LEU A 19 -0.96 -17.69 -5.50
CA LEU A 19 0.40 -17.29 -5.84
C LEU A 19 1.22 -17.15 -4.56
N THR A 20 2.34 -17.86 -4.49
CA THR A 20 3.33 -17.64 -3.43
C THR A 20 4.24 -16.47 -3.81
N LEU A 21 4.28 -15.44 -2.96
CA LEU A 21 5.06 -14.23 -3.20
C LEU A 21 6.55 -14.47 -2.95
N ALA A 22 7.39 -14.16 -3.94
CA ALA A 22 8.84 -14.30 -3.80
C ALA A 22 9.49 -13.14 -3.01
N ARG A 23 8.78 -12.04 -2.82
CA ARG A 23 9.24 -10.80 -2.19
C ARG A 23 8.11 -10.17 -1.40
N GLU A 24 8.47 -9.22 -0.57
CA GLU A 24 7.51 -8.33 0.08
C GLU A 24 6.68 -7.56 -0.95
N VAL A 25 5.40 -7.38 -0.65
CA VAL A 25 4.48 -6.57 -1.47
C VAL A 25 3.84 -5.52 -0.58
N TRP A 26 4.06 -4.26 -0.94
CA TRP A 26 3.45 -3.11 -0.27
C TRP A 26 2.03 -2.94 -0.79
N VAL A 27 1.10 -2.82 0.15
CA VAL A 27 -0.34 -2.79 -0.14
C VAL A 27 -1.06 -1.78 0.74
N THR A 28 -2.20 -1.31 0.24
CA THR A 28 -3.23 -0.66 1.04
C THR A 28 -4.48 -1.52 1.04
N THR A 29 -5.51 -1.16 1.81
CA THR A 29 -6.77 -1.87 1.73
C THR A 29 -7.51 -1.49 0.45
N ALA A 30 -8.06 -2.48 -0.26
CA ALA A 30 -8.79 -2.19 -1.49
C ALA A 30 -10.00 -1.26 -1.27
N PRO A 31 -10.85 -1.45 -0.22
CA PRO A 31 -11.99 -0.58 0.00
C PRO A 31 -11.60 0.88 0.32
N GLU A 32 -10.53 1.11 1.08
CA GLU A 32 -10.09 2.48 1.40
C GLU A 32 -9.62 3.23 0.16
N LEU A 33 -8.84 2.56 -0.71
CA LEU A 33 -8.41 3.15 -1.98
C LEU A 33 -9.61 3.43 -2.91
N GLU A 34 -10.55 2.49 -3.02
CA GLU A 34 -11.75 2.66 -3.83
C GLU A 34 -12.61 3.83 -3.31
N ASN A 35 -12.85 3.90 -2.00
CA ASN A 35 -13.59 5.01 -1.38
C ASN A 35 -12.89 6.36 -1.58
N PHE A 36 -11.57 6.41 -1.37
CA PHE A 36 -10.79 7.62 -1.64
C PHE A 36 -10.97 8.09 -3.09
N CYS A 37 -11.01 7.15 -4.05
CA CYS A 37 -11.12 7.51 -5.45
C CYS A 37 -12.51 8.03 -5.84
N GLN A 38 -13.58 7.55 -5.18
CA GLN A 38 -14.95 7.97 -5.46
C GLN A 38 -15.15 9.48 -5.29
N ASP A 39 -14.45 10.08 -4.33
CA ASP A 39 -14.53 11.52 -4.03
C ASP A 39 -13.74 12.40 -5.00
N LEU A 40 -13.01 11.81 -5.96
CA LEU A 40 -12.21 12.54 -6.93
C LEU A 40 -13.06 12.97 -8.12
N GLU A 41 -13.25 14.27 -8.31
CA GLU A 41 -13.89 14.84 -9.50
C GLU A 41 -12.83 15.42 -10.44
N TYR A 42 -12.03 14.53 -11.05
CA TYR A 42 -10.90 14.91 -11.87
C TYR A 42 -10.94 14.34 -13.28
N THR A 43 -10.10 14.89 -14.17
CA THR A 43 -9.76 14.18 -15.41
C THR A 43 -8.97 12.94 -15.06
N GLN A 44 -8.90 11.97 -15.96
CA GLN A 44 -8.14 10.75 -15.70
C GLN A 44 -6.66 11.00 -15.40
N GLU A 45 -6.02 11.92 -16.11
CA GLU A 45 -4.60 12.24 -15.90
C GLU A 45 -4.39 12.82 -14.50
N ASP A 46 -5.27 13.74 -14.10
CA ASP A 46 -5.27 14.33 -12.77
C ASP A 46 -5.60 13.30 -11.68
N THR A 47 -6.50 12.33 -11.95
CA THR A 47 -6.77 11.21 -11.03
C THR A 47 -5.53 10.34 -10.84
N ILE A 48 -4.80 9.99 -11.92
CA ILE A 48 -3.55 9.23 -11.82
C ILE A 48 -2.54 9.97 -10.95
N PHE A 49 -2.36 11.27 -11.21
CA PHE A 49 -1.46 12.11 -10.43
C PHE A 49 -1.86 12.17 -8.95
N ARG A 50 -3.17 12.30 -8.66
CA ARG A 50 -3.69 12.31 -7.29
C ARG A 50 -3.50 10.97 -6.57
N LEU A 51 -3.62 9.85 -7.28
CA LEU A 51 -3.36 8.52 -6.74
C LEU A 51 -1.86 8.34 -6.43
N GLU A 52 -0.96 8.86 -7.25
CA GLU A 52 0.49 8.87 -6.95
C GLU A 52 0.77 9.66 -5.66
N GLN A 53 0.12 10.81 -5.51
CA GLN A 53 0.22 11.63 -4.31
C GLN A 53 -0.23 10.90 -3.05
N VAL A 54 -1.48 10.41 -3.01
CA VAL A 54 -2.04 9.82 -1.79
C VAL A 54 -1.31 8.54 -1.39
N LEU A 55 -0.77 7.78 -2.35
CA LEU A 55 -0.02 6.55 -2.10
C LEU A 55 1.47 6.80 -1.84
N GLY A 56 1.93 8.05 -1.73
CA GLY A 56 3.32 8.38 -1.44
C GLY A 56 4.30 7.99 -2.55
N LEU A 57 3.82 7.90 -3.79
CA LEU A 57 4.61 7.52 -4.95
C LEU A 57 5.20 8.77 -5.63
N PRO A 58 6.39 8.66 -6.25
CA PRO A 58 6.91 9.69 -7.13
C PRO A 58 5.93 10.00 -8.27
N PRO A 59 5.89 11.26 -8.74
CA PRO A 59 5.06 11.62 -9.88
C PRO A 59 5.51 10.87 -11.14
N GLN A 60 4.55 10.55 -12.02
CA GLN A 60 4.78 9.83 -13.27
C GLN A 60 5.46 8.46 -13.05
N ASN A 61 5.08 7.74 -11.98
CA ASN A 61 5.66 6.44 -11.64
C ASN A 61 5.42 5.38 -12.72
N GLY A 62 4.38 5.57 -13.54
CA GLY A 62 4.09 4.73 -14.70
C GLY A 62 3.53 3.35 -14.36
N LYS A 63 2.83 3.24 -13.22
CA LYS A 63 2.14 2.02 -12.81
C LYS A 63 0.88 1.81 -13.66
N THR A 64 0.64 0.57 -14.06
CA THR A 64 -0.37 0.25 -15.09
C THR A 64 -1.45 -0.71 -14.61
N LEU A 65 -1.26 -1.36 -13.46
CA LEU A 65 -2.14 -2.41 -12.94
C LEU A 65 -2.42 -2.23 -11.45
N PHE A 66 -3.69 -2.24 -11.07
CA PHE A 66 -4.12 -2.53 -9.71
C PHE A 66 -4.38 -4.04 -9.58
N VAL A 67 -3.81 -4.65 -8.55
CA VAL A 67 -3.94 -6.08 -8.26
C VAL A 67 -4.57 -6.23 -6.88
N LYS A 68 -5.82 -6.70 -6.85
CA LYS A 68 -6.55 -7.01 -5.62
C LYS A 68 -6.29 -8.46 -5.25
N MET A 69 -5.97 -8.69 -3.98
CA MET A 69 -5.62 -10.01 -3.48
C MET A 69 -6.19 -10.29 -2.09
N TRP A 70 -6.53 -11.55 -1.88
CA TRP A 70 -6.78 -12.10 -0.55
C TRP A 70 -5.46 -12.62 0.01
N VAL A 71 -5.25 -12.32 1.29
CA VAL A 71 -4.05 -12.70 2.03
C VAL A 71 -4.45 -13.01 3.46
N SER A 72 -3.75 -13.97 4.08
CA SER A 72 -3.93 -14.25 5.50
C SER A 72 -3.54 -13.02 6.34
N PRO A 73 -4.33 -12.62 7.34
CA PRO A 73 -3.93 -11.62 8.34
C PRO A 73 -2.56 -11.90 8.97
N ASP A 74 -2.22 -13.17 9.20
CA ASP A 74 -0.93 -13.57 9.81
C ASP A 74 0.29 -13.29 8.91
N ASP A 75 0.05 -13.14 7.60
CA ASP A 75 1.07 -12.84 6.60
C ASP A 75 1.20 -11.33 6.31
N LEU A 76 0.35 -10.51 6.94
CA LEU A 76 0.41 -9.05 6.89
C LEU A 76 1.10 -8.50 8.13
N PHE A 77 1.70 -7.32 7.99
CA PHE A 77 2.12 -6.49 9.10
C PHE A 77 2.03 -5.01 8.73
N ARG A 78 1.88 -4.16 9.74
CA ARG A 78 1.93 -2.71 9.56
C ARG A 78 3.39 -2.24 9.60
N PRO A 79 3.91 -1.49 8.61
CA PRO A 79 5.31 -1.08 8.56
C PRO A 79 5.56 0.13 9.46
N CYS A 80 5.46 -0.06 10.77
CA CYS A 80 5.64 0.94 11.81
C CYS A 80 6.18 0.29 13.11
N PRO A 81 6.53 1.03 14.18
CA PRO A 81 7.07 0.43 15.41
C PRO A 81 6.18 -0.67 16.00
N ASP A 82 4.86 -0.53 15.92
CA ASP A 82 3.92 -1.59 16.27
C ASP A 82 3.43 -2.33 14.99
N PRO A 83 3.89 -3.56 14.72
CA PRO A 83 3.52 -4.27 13.49
C PRO A 83 2.08 -4.82 13.48
N GLU A 84 1.32 -4.67 14.58
CA GLU A 84 -0.06 -5.13 14.68
C GLU A 84 -0.97 -4.45 13.63
N ILE A 85 -1.92 -5.22 13.08
CA ILE A 85 -2.76 -4.78 11.94
C ILE A 85 -4.22 -4.47 12.34
N ASN A 86 -4.57 -4.70 13.59
CA ASN A 86 -5.90 -4.53 14.18
C ASN A 86 -6.13 -3.11 14.73
N ASP A 87 -5.08 -2.31 14.87
CA ASP A 87 -5.15 -0.93 15.35
C ASP A 87 -5.39 0.08 14.23
N SER A 88 -6.00 1.22 14.58
CA SER A 88 -6.29 2.32 13.64
C SER A 88 -5.15 3.34 13.51
N GLU A 89 -4.18 3.29 14.41
CA GLU A 89 -3.02 4.17 14.43
C GLU A 89 -1.78 3.36 14.82
N CYS A 90 -0.60 3.93 14.62
CA CYS A 90 0.63 3.30 15.05
C CYS A 90 1.33 4.10 16.13
N GLU A 91 1.85 3.38 17.12
CA GLU A 91 2.71 3.94 18.14
C GLU A 91 4.04 4.45 17.54
N ILE A 92 4.56 5.52 18.13
CA ILE A 92 5.85 6.12 17.70
C ILE A 92 7.08 5.39 18.27
N THR A 93 6.85 4.45 19.18
CA THR A 93 7.86 3.63 19.85
C THR A 93 7.40 2.18 19.87
N TYR A 94 8.34 1.24 19.95
CA TYR A 94 8.00 -0.16 20.15
C TYR A 94 7.16 -0.32 21.42
N PRO A 95 6.08 -1.12 21.40
CA PRO A 95 5.32 -1.40 22.60
C PRO A 95 6.23 -2.06 23.64
N GLU A 96 6.26 -1.48 24.84
CA GLU A 96 6.99 -2.02 25.99
C GLU A 96 5.98 -2.60 26.98
N SER A 97 5.45 -3.80 26.68
CA SER A 97 4.59 -4.52 27.61
C SER A 97 4.93 -6.00 27.68
N ALA A 98 4.55 -6.65 28.79
CA ALA A 98 4.71 -8.09 28.92
C ALA A 98 3.85 -8.90 27.94
N TYR A 99 2.90 -8.25 27.25
CA TYR A 99 1.89 -8.89 26.40
C TYR A 99 2.05 -8.57 24.91
N SER A 100 2.79 -7.52 24.57
CA SER A 100 3.15 -7.16 23.20
C SER A 100 4.65 -6.86 23.17
N VAL A 101 5.40 -7.78 22.57
CA VAL A 101 6.85 -7.70 22.41
C VAL A 101 7.15 -7.87 20.94
N VAL A 102 7.67 -6.81 20.32
CA VAL A 102 8.11 -6.83 18.93
C VAL A 102 9.39 -7.64 18.80
N GLY A 103 9.35 -8.67 17.95
CA GLY A 103 10.47 -9.58 17.71
C GLY A 103 11.68 -8.89 17.09
N GLU A 104 12.88 -9.40 17.39
CA GLU A 104 14.14 -8.80 16.94
C GLU A 104 14.27 -8.78 15.40
N ASP A 105 13.81 -9.84 14.72
CA ASP A 105 13.83 -9.90 13.26
C ASP A 105 13.05 -8.76 12.61
N TYR A 106 11.93 -8.35 13.22
CA TYR A 106 11.15 -7.20 12.75
C TYR A 106 11.89 -5.89 12.96
N LYS A 107 12.58 -5.71 14.09
CA LYS A 107 13.37 -4.50 14.36
C LYS A 107 14.52 -4.36 13.36
N ILE A 108 15.20 -5.46 13.04
CA ILE A 108 16.24 -5.52 12.01
C ILE A 108 15.65 -5.14 10.64
N TRP A 109 14.50 -5.72 10.28
CA TRP A 109 13.78 -5.37 9.05
C TRP A 109 13.45 -3.87 9.00
N PHE A 110 12.94 -3.32 10.11
CA PHE A 110 12.51 -1.94 10.21
C PHE A 110 13.67 -0.95 10.06
N GLU A 111 14.80 -1.21 10.73
CA GLU A 111 16.02 -0.41 10.61
C GLU A 111 16.62 -0.47 9.20
N HIS A 112 16.65 -1.68 8.61
CA HIS A 112 17.09 -1.83 7.22
C HIS A 112 16.17 -1.06 6.27
N GLN A 113 14.85 -1.17 6.43
CA GLN A 113 13.88 -0.47 5.60
C GLN A 113 14.01 1.05 5.74
N GLN A 114 14.32 1.53 6.95
CA GLN A 114 14.57 2.95 7.20
C GLN A 114 15.80 3.43 6.43
N SER A 115 16.89 2.64 6.46
CA SER A 115 18.14 2.98 5.80
C SER A 115 17.97 3.12 4.28
N ILE A 116 17.16 2.26 3.65
CA ILE A 116 16.94 2.32 2.20
C ILE A 116 15.90 3.38 1.83
N SER A 117 14.88 3.60 2.65
CA SER A 117 13.82 4.59 2.38
C SER A 117 14.35 6.02 2.46
N TYR A 118 15.35 6.29 3.30
CA TYR A 118 15.94 7.63 3.45
C TYR A 118 17.30 7.76 2.74
N GLY A 119 17.65 6.80 1.90
CA GLY A 119 18.79 6.86 0.99
C GLY A 119 18.53 7.75 -0.23
N VAL A 120 19.53 7.86 -1.11
CA VAL A 120 19.52 8.74 -2.30
C VAL A 120 18.35 8.49 -3.25
N ASP A 121 17.92 7.23 -3.39
CA ASP A 121 16.83 6.80 -4.27
C ASP A 121 15.63 6.25 -3.48
N GLY A 122 15.52 6.64 -2.21
CA GLY A 122 14.51 6.15 -1.29
C GLY A 122 13.11 6.73 -1.54
N TYR A 123 12.08 6.00 -1.10
CA TYR A 123 10.69 6.46 -1.11
C TYR A 123 10.32 7.08 0.24
N LEU A 124 9.39 8.03 0.23
CA LEU A 124 8.90 8.66 1.46
C LEU A 124 8.12 7.64 2.31
N TRP A 125 8.79 7.03 3.27
CA TRP A 125 8.19 6.12 4.24
C TRP A 125 7.96 6.83 5.59
N THR A 126 6.72 6.84 6.05
CA THR A 126 6.32 7.57 7.28
C THR A 126 6.75 6.86 8.56
N ARG A 127 6.87 5.53 8.50
CA ARG A 127 7.01 4.64 9.67
C ARG A 127 5.80 4.68 10.61
N LEU A 128 4.64 5.13 10.14
CA LEU A 128 3.43 5.29 10.95
C LEU A 128 2.26 4.46 10.44
N GLY A 129 2.52 3.53 9.51
CA GLY A 129 1.50 2.63 8.97
C GLY A 129 0.53 3.30 8.02
N TYR A 130 0.89 4.45 7.46
CA TYR A 130 0.16 5.13 6.39
C TYR A 130 1.12 5.72 5.35
N THR A 131 0.68 5.86 4.10
CA THR A 131 1.45 6.47 3.03
C THR A 131 1.56 7.99 3.19
N TYR A 132 2.68 8.60 2.79
CA TYR A 132 2.78 10.06 2.88
C TYR A 132 2.10 10.75 1.70
N ASP A 133 0.98 11.43 1.95
CA ASP A 133 0.26 12.20 0.94
C ASP A 133 0.91 13.57 0.69
N TRP A 134 1.85 13.64 -0.25
CA TRP A 134 2.55 14.87 -0.61
C TRP A 134 1.73 15.85 -1.46
N GLY A 135 0.50 15.48 -1.88
CA GLY A 135 -0.43 16.34 -2.62
C GLY A 135 -1.54 16.96 -1.75
N GLY A 136 -1.74 16.44 -0.54
CA GLY A 136 -2.78 16.90 0.39
C GLY A 136 -2.51 18.26 1.02
N THR A 137 -3.56 18.95 1.46
CA THR A 137 -3.48 20.36 1.91
C THR A 137 -3.28 20.56 3.41
N THR A 138 -3.39 19.52 4.26
CA THR A 138 -3.52 19.72 5.71
C THR A 138 -2.63 18.85 6.61
N SER A 139 -2.38 17.57 6.31
CA SER A 139 -1.68 16.67 7.24
C SER A 139 -0.59 15.78 6.64
N GLY A 140 -0.53 15.62 5.32
CA GLY A 140 0.37 14.64 4.69
C GLY A 140 0.02 13.18 4.97
N ILE A 141 -1.16 12.92 5.56
CA ILE A 141 -1.64 11.57 5.87
C ILE A 141 -2.35 11.03 4.63
N GLY A 142 -1.83 9.94 4.07
CA GLY A 142 -2.44 9.18 2.98
C GLY A 142 -3.25 7.99 3.49
N LEU A 143 -3.22 6.89 2.75
CA LEU A 143 -3.99 5.68 3.05
C LEU A 143 -3.24 4.77 4.01
N SER A 144 -3.96 3.86 4.67
CA SER A 144 -3.35 2.82 5.49
C SER A 144 -2.38 1.97 4.66
N GLU A 145 -1.20 1.69 5.22
CA GLU A 145 -0.10 1.00 4.56
C GLU A 145 0.21 -0.31 5.29
N PHE A 146 0.38 -1.38 4.52
CA PHE A 146 0.72 -2.71 5.02
C PHE A 146 1.75 -3.36 4.10
N VAL A 147 2.43 -4.39 4.62
CA VAL A 147 3.35 -5.21 3.85
C VAL A 147 2.96 -6.67 3.98
N ILE A 148 2.87 -7.36 2.84
CA ILE A 148 2.74 -8.82 2.81
C ILE A 148 4.14 -9.43 2.87
N LYS A 149 4.33 -10.39 3.77
CA LYS A 149 5.61 -11.10 3.99
C LYS A 149 6.02 -11.91 2.74
N PRO A 150 7.33 -12.05 2.46
CA PRO A 150 7.79 -12.98 1.45
C PRO A 150 7.43 -14.42 1.86
N GLY A 151 7.10 -15.28 0.89
CA GLY A 151 6.66 -16.64 1.13
C GLY A 151 5.17 -16.78 1.47
N ALA A 152 4.46 -15.68 1.71
CA ALA A 152 3.00 -15.70 1.86
C ALA A 152 2.33 -16.21 0.59
N THR A 153 1.23 -16.94 0.76
CA THR A 153 0.36 -17.35 -0.36
C THR A 153 -0.83 -16.41 -0.42
N VAL A 154 -1.05 -15.81 -1.58
CA VAL A 154 -2.16 -14.89 -1.85
C VAL A 154 -3.03 -15.43 -2.96
N GLU A 155 -4.34 -15.18 -2.90
CA GLU A 155 -5.25 -15.42 -4.02
C GLU A 155 -5.42 -14.13 -4.79
N ILE A 156 -5.15 -14.13 -6.10
CA ILE A 156 -5.37 -12.96 -6.94
C ILE A 156 -6.85 -12.92 -7.35
N GLU A 157 -7.60 -12.03 -6.72
CA GLU A 157 -9.03 -11.84 -6.97
C GLU A 157 -9.25 -11.15 -8.32
N GLU A 158 -8.56 -10.02 -8.53
CA GLU A 158 -8.84 -9.14 -9.67
C GLU A 158 -7.57 -8.40 -10.09
N ILE A 159 -7.42 -8.23 -11.40
CA ILE A 159 -6.43 -7.33 -11.98
C ILE A 159 -7.15 -6.35 -12.90
N SER A 160 -6.99 -5.07 -12.61
CA SER A 160 -7.57 -3.98 -13.38
C SER A 160 -6.47 -3.09 -13.91
N SER A 161 -6.55 -2.69 -15.18
CA SER A 161 -5.65 -1.63 -15.68
C SER A 161 -5.95 -0.34 -14.93
N THR A 162 -4.96 0.55 -14.79
CA THR A 162 -5.15 1.87 -14.15
C THR A 162 -6.35 2.61 -14.76
N GLN A 163 -6.52 2.53 -16.09
CA GLN A 163 -7.66 3.08 -16.82
C GLN A 163 -9.00 2.52 -16.34
N MET A 164 -9.09 1.19 -16.25
CA MET A 164 -10.32 0.49 -15.86
C MET A 164 -10.64 0.75 -14.41
N PHE A 165 -9.65 0.68 -13.52
CA PHE A 165 -9.82 1.02 -12.11
C PHE A 165 -10.41 2.42 -11.94
N ILE A 166 -9.85 3.42 -12.65
CA ILE A 166 -10.35 4.79 -12.58
C ILE A 166 -11.78 4.89 -13.08
N THR A 167 -12.09 4.25 -14.20
CA THR A 167 -13.42 4.29 -14.82
C THR A 167 -14.48 3.60 -13.94
N SER A 168 -14.08 2.59 -13.17
CA SER A 168 -14.99 1.78 -12.34
C SER A 168 -15.18 2.32 -10.93
N HIS A 169 -14.18 2.98 -10.35
CA HIS A 169 -14.18 3.33 -8.92
C HIS A 169 -14.08 4.82 -8.62
N CYS A 170 -13.62 5.64 -9.56
CA CYS A 170 -13.39 7.06 -9.28
C CYS A 170 -14.53 7.93 -9.79
N GLY A 171 -14.75 9.07 -9.13
CA GLY A 171 -15.59 10.12 -9.68
C GLY A 171 -15.03 10.62 -11.02
N SER A 172 -15.89 11.23 -11.82
CA SER A 172 -15.48 11.86 -13.08
C SER A 172 -15.89 13.31 -13.09
N ALA A 173 -14.95 14.22 -13.34
CA ALA A 173 -15.32 15.59 -13.70
C ALA A 173 -16.15 15.57 -14.99
N ALA A 174 -17.24 16.34 -15.04
CA ALA A 174 -17.88 16.64 -16.31
C ALA A 174 -16.84 17.31 -17.24
N ARG A 175 -16.67 16.76 -18.44
CA ARG A 175 -15.75 17.29 -19.46
C ARG A 175 -16.07 18.73 -19.84
#